data_AF-A0A382NQU6-F1
#
_entry.id   AF-A0A382NQU6-F1
#
_cell.length_a   1.000
_cell.length_b   1.000
_cell.length_c   1.000
_cell.angle_alpha   90.00
_cell.angle_beta   90.00
_cell.angle_gamma   90.00
#
_symmetry.space_group_name_H-M   'P 1'
#
loop_
_entity.id
_entity.type
_entity.pdbx_description
1 polymer ?
#
loop_
_entity_poly.entity_id
_entity_poly.type
_entity_poly.pdbx_seq_one_letter_code
_entity_poly.pdbx_strand_id
1 'polypeptide(L)'
;MECKVLTEEQKQHFIDKGHIVISQAFPRDLAVEWREFAFRRLGYDPDDLSTWKQERVHMPSMNSVSIQSVSPYTYDAICDLLGGQDRLSNPNLHWRDGFIINFSVGADREWQPPSSSVDGWHKDGDFFRHFLDSPEQGLLTIVIWSDIHPRSGGTFVA
;
A
#
# COMPACT_ATOMS: atom_id res chain seq x y z
N MET A 1 1.57 -21.67 -16.33
CA MET A 1 2.50 -20.56 -16.64
C MET A 1 3.51 -20.54 -15.51
N GLU A 2 4.80 -20.56 -15.82
CA GLU A 2 5.84 -20.49 -14.79
C GLU A 2 5.98 -19.04 -14.33
N CYS A 3 6.02 -18.81 -13.01
CA CYS A 3 6.23 -17.48 -12.44
C CYS A 3 7.69 -17.05 -12.65
N LYS A 4 7.91 -15.79 -13.00
CA LYS A 4 9.22 -15.24 -13.29
C LYS A 4 10.03 -14.96 -12.02
N VAL A 5 9.39 -14.47 -10.95
CA VAL A 5 10.06 -13.97 -9.75
C VAL A 5 9.49 -14.46 -8.42
N LEU A 6 8.23 -14.92 -8.38
CA LEU A 6 7.64 -15.44 -7.14
C LEU A 6 8.18 -16.82 -6.78
N THR A 7 8.58 -16.99 -5.52
CA THR A 7 8.92 -18.32 -4.98
C THR A 7 7.66 -19.17 -4.74
N GLU A 8 7.83 -20.49 -4.57
CA GLU A 8 6.71 -21.37 -4.19
C GLU A 8 6.05 -20.93 -2.88
N GLU A 9 6.85 -20.50 -1.90
CA GLU A 9 6.36 -20.03 -0.62
C GLU A 9 5.53 -18.75 -0.76
N GLN A 10 5.96 -17.81 -1.59
CA GLN A 10 5.19 -16.58 -1.84
C GLN A 10 3.88 -16.89 -2.56
N LYS A 11 3.89 -17.79 -3.54
CA LYS A 11 2.67 -18.24 -4.23
C LYS A 11 1.70 -18.90 -3.27
N GLN A 12 2.19 -19.83 -2.45
CA GLN A 12 1.37 -20.53 -1.47
C GLN A 12 0.83 -19.56 -0.42
N HIS A 13 1.64 -18.61 0.05
CA HIS A 13 1.18 -17.57 0.97
C HIS A 13 0.09 -16.68 0.34
N PHE A 14 0.21 -16.33 -0.93
CA PHE A 14 -0.84 -15.58 -1.62
C PHE A 14 -2.15 -16.37 -1.70
N ILE A 15 -2.08 -17.67 -2.02
CA ILE A 15 -3.26 -18.55 -2.07
C ILE A 15 -3.90 -18.69 -0.69
N ASP A 16 -3.09 -18.90 0.35
CA ASP A 16 -3.58 -19.19 1.71
C ASP A 16 -4.01 -17.94 2.48
N LYS A 17 -3.39 -16.78 2.21
CA LYS A 17 -3.53 -15.54 2.99
C LYS A 17 -4.02 -14.34 2.17
N GLY A 18 -4.21 -14.50 0.87
CA GLY A 18 -4.69 -13.44 -0.03
C GLY A 18 -3.69 -12.31 -0.31
N HIS A 19 -2.44 -12.40 0.17
CA HIS A 19 -1.43 -11.35 -0.02
C HIS A 19 0.00 -11.89 0.04
N ILE A 20 0.95 -11.07 -0.40
CA ILE A 20 2.39 -11.23 -0.16
C ILE A 20 2.98 -9.92 0.33
N VAL A 21 4.14 -9.99 0.98
CA VAL A 21 4.92 -8.82 1.38
C VAL A 21 6.23 -8.80 0.60
N ILE A 22 6.47 -7.71 -0.13
CA ILE A 22 7.72 -7.48 -0.84
C ILE A 22 8.51 -6.44 -0.04
N SER A 23 9.61 -6.89 0.57
CA SER A 23 10.54 -6.02 1.27
C SER A 23 11.47 -5.33 0.29
N GLN A 24 11.90 -4.10 0.62
CA GLN A 24 12.84 -3.32 -0.21
C GLN A 24 12.36 -3.11 -1.65
N ALA A 25 11.05 -2.93 -1.83
CA ALA A 25 10.45 -2.79 -3.16
C ALA A 25 11.05 -1.60 -3.95
N PHE A 26 11.47 -0.53 -3.31
CA PHE A 26 12.05 0.64 -3.96
C PHE A 26 13.14 1.28 -3.08
N PRO A 27 14.02 2.13 -3.65
CA PRO A 27 15.07 2.81 -2.89
C PRO A 27 14.49 3.64 -1.74
N ARG A 28 15.09 3.55 -0.55
CA ARG A 28 14.63 4.29 0.64
C ARG A 28 14.59 5.80 0.42
N ASP A 29 15.50 6.34 -0.38
CA ASP A 29 15.58 7.77 -0.69
C ASP A 29 14.32 8.31 -1.37
N LEU A 30 13.64 7.48 -2.20
CA LEU A 30 12.36 7.87 -2.81
C LEU A 30 11.27 8.08 -1.75
N ALA A 31 11.24 7.23 -0.73
CA ALA A 31 10.31 7.43 0.39
C ALA A 31 10.64 8.68 1.20
N VAL A 32 11.93 8.95 1.45
CA VAL A 32 12.36 10.16 2.16
C VAL A 32 11.93 11.40 1.38
N GLU A 33 12.27 11.49 0.10
CA GLU A 33 11.93 12.62 -0.76
C GLU A 33 10.43 12.90 -0.82
N TRP A 34 9.62 11.87 -1.08
CA TRP A 34 8.17 12.06 -1.21
C TRP A 34 7.51 12.41 0.12
N ARG A 35 7.98 11.87 1.24
CA ARG A 35 7.51 12.24 2.57
C ARG A 35 7.85 13.69 2.91
N GLU A 36 9.08 14.14 2.65
CA GLU A 36 9.47 15.55 2.84
C GLU A 36 8.62 16.47 1.98
N PHE A 37 8.33 16.08 0.74
CA PHE A 37 7.42 16.82 -0.12
C PHE A 37 5.99 16.84 0.42
N ALA A 38 5.50 15.73 0.99
CA ALA A 38 4.18 15.69 1.63
C ALA A 38 4.09 16.64 2.85
N PHE A 39 5.08 16.65 3.75
CA PHE A 39 5.12 17.59 4.87
C PHE A 39 5.12 19.05 4.39
N ARG A 40 5.92 19.38 3.37
CA ARG A 40 5.90 20.72 2.74
C ARG A 40 4.53 21.10 2.18
N ARG A 41 3.85 20.16 1.50
CA ARG A 41 2.51 20.38 0.93
C ARG A 41 1.44 20.59 2.01
N LEU A 42 1.60 19.94 3.17
CA LEU A 42 0.71 20.10 4.31
C LEU A 42 1.02 21.36 5.15
N GLY A 43 2.22 21.91 5.02
CA GLY A 43 2.72 22.97 5.89
C GLY A 43 3.00 22.47 7.32
N TYR A 44 3.31 21.18 7.46
CA TYR A 44 3.63 20.54 8.73
C TYR A 44 5.13 20.39 8.88
N ASP A 45 5.63 20.54 10.10
CA ASP A 45 7.00 20.25 10.48
C ASP A 45 7.06 18.80 11.00
N PRO A 46 7.84 17.89 10.39
CA PRO A 46 7.96 16.51 10.87
C PRO A 46 8.50 16.39 12.30
N ASP A 47 9.20 17.40 12.80
CA ASP A 47 9.81 17.41 14.13
C ASP A 47 8.99 18.18 15.18
N ASP A 48 7.89 18.84 14.78
CA ASP A 48 6.95 19.52 15.68
C ASP A 48 5.51 19.04 15.47
N LEU A 49 5.11 18.09 16.32
CA LEU A 49 3.76 17.50 16.34
C LEU A 49 2.64 18.56 16.52
N SER A 50 2.93 19.71 17.12
CA SER A 50 1.93 20.78 17.31
C SER A 50 1.49 21.40 15.99
N THR A 51 2.29 21.24 14.93
CA THR A 51 1.94 21.67 13.57
C THR A 51 0.95 20.73 12.90
N TRP A 52 0.83 19.47 13.35
CA TRP A 52 -0.03 18.45 12.74
C TRP A 52 -1.48 18.66 13.16
N LYS A 53 -2.27 19.31 12.31
CA LYS A 53 -3.64 19.76 12.65
C LYS A 53 -4.72 18.70 12.47
N GLN A 54 -4.43 17.59 11.80
CA GLN A 54 -5.38 16.52 11.50
C GLN A 54 -4.79 15.18 11.87
N GLU A 55 -5.60 14.30 12.45
CA GLU A 55 -5.15 12.95 12.83
C GLU A 55 -4.92 12.05 11.61
N ARG A 56 -5.69 12.29 10.53
CA ARG A 56 -5.59 11.58 9.25
C ARG A 56 -5.71 12.57 8.11
N VAL A 57 -4.91 12.36 7.06
CA VAL A 57 -5.01 13.15 5.83
C VAL A 57 -5.00 12.25 4.61
N HIS A 58 -5.95 12.47 3.70
CA HIS A 58 -5.94 11.92 2.34
C HIS A 58 -5.41 12.99 1.40
N MET A 59 -4.21 12.81 0.86
CA MET A 59 -3.57 13.79 -0.01
C MET A 59 -3.91 13.51 -1.48
N PRO A 60 -4.15 14.56 -2.30
CA PRO A 60 -4.20 14.37 -3.75
C PRO A 60 -2.81 13.98 -4.27
N SER A 61 -2.74 13.32 -5.43
CA SER A 61 -1.45 13.08 -6.09
C SER A 61 -1.00 14.30 -6.90
N MET A 62 0.29 14.61 -6.86
CA MET A 62 0.96 15.58 -7.72
C MET A 62 2.05 14.94 -8.58
N ASN A 63 2.62 13.82 -8.13
CA ASN A 63 3.71 13.11 -8.79
C ASN A 63 3.37 11.64 -8.99
N SER A 64 4.09 11.00 -9.92
CA SER A 64 4.00 9.57 -10.16
C SER A 64 5.31 8.99 -10.65
N VAL A 65 5.58 7.73 -10.31
CA VAL A 65 6.71 6.95 -10.85
C VAL A 65 6.22 5.64 -11.44
N SER A 66 6.84 5.22 -12.54
CA SER A 66 6.59 3.89 -13.12
C SER A 66 7.13 2.81 -12.20
N ILE A 67 6.27 1.86 -11.81
CA ILE A 67 6.67 0.72 -10.97
C ILE A 67 7.71 -0.12 -11.70
N GLN A 68 7.54 -0.33 -13.02
CA GLN A 68 8.49 -1.10 -13.82
C GLN A 68 9.90 -0.50 -13.79
N SER A 69 10.02 0.82 -13.72
CA SER A 69 11.30 1.52 -13.68
C SER A 69 11.93 1.53 -12.29
N VAL A 70 11.16 1.84 -11.24
CA VAL A 70 11.70 2.01 -9.88
C VAL A 70 11.71 0.73 -9.06
N SER A 71 10.93 -0.27 -9.48
CA SER A 71 10.69 -1.52 -8.76
C SER A 71 10.40 -2.68 -9.74
N PRO A 72 11.36 -3.04 -10.62
CA PRO A 72 11.14 -4.06 -11.65
C PRO A 72 10.73 -5.42 -11.06
N TYR A 73 11.30 -5.82 -9.91
CA TYR A 73 10.89 -7.05 -9.21
C TYR A 73 9.41 -7.00 -8.80
N THR A 74 8.94 -5.90 -8.24
CA THR A 74 7.52 -5.77 -7.83
C THR A 74 6.60 -5.78 -9.05
N TYR A 75 7.00 -5.15 -10.15
CA TYR A 75 6.26 -5.21 -11.40
C TYR A 75 6.13 -6.65 -11.93
N ASP A 76 7.23 -7.41 -11.93
CA ASP A 76 7.22 -8.81 -12.33
C ASP A 76 6.38 -9.67 -11.36
N ALA A 77 6.42 -9.41 -10.05
CA ALA A 77 5.61 -10.10 -9.06
C ALA A 77 4.11 -9.83 -9.26
N ILE A 78 3.72 -8.60 -9.60
CA ILE A 78 2.33 -8.26 -9.96
C ILE A 78 1.92 -9.06 -11.22
N CYS A 79 2.78 -9.11 -12.23
CA CYS A 79 2.52 -9.90 -13.43
C CYS A 79 2.36 -11.39 -13.11
N ASP A 80 3.22 -11.96 -12.26
CA ASP A 80 3.14 -13.36 -11.83
C ASP A 80 1.81 -13.66 -11.12
N LEU A 81 1.38 -12.80 -10.19
CA LEU A 81 0.11 -12.96 -9.47
C LEU A 81 -1.11 -12.87 -10.39
N LEU A 82 -1.05 -11.98 -11.39
CA LEU A 82 -2.16 -11.76 -12.32
C LEU A 82 -2.13 -12.72 -13.52
N GLY A 83 -1.12 -13.58 -13.61
CA GLY A 83 -0.99 -14.61 -14.63
C GLY A 83 -0.49 -14.11 -15.98
N GLY A 84 0.35 -13.07 -15.98
CA GLY A 84 1.00 -12.50 -17.15
C GLY A 84 0.73 -11.01 -17.36
N GLN A 85 1.68 -10.31 -17.98
CA GLN A 85 1.55 -8.89 -18.32
C GLN A 85 0.39 -8.65 -19.32
N ASP A 86 0.11 -9.61 -20.19
CA ASP A 86 -0.99 -9.61 -21.16
C ASP A 86 -2.38 -9.61 -20.51
N ARG A 87 -2.47 -9.95 -19.21
CA ARG A 87 -3.71 -9.91 -18.43
C ARG A 87 -3.94 -8.58 -17.72
N LEU A 88 -2.98 -7.66 -17.77
CA LEU A 88 -3.14 -6.31 -17.23
C LEU A 88 -4.03 -5.49 -18.17
N SER A 89 -5.10 -4.90 -17.64
CA SER A 89 -5.90 -3.91 -18.37
C SER A 89 -5.09 -2.68 -18.77
N ASN A 90 -4.06 -2.35 -17.98
CA ASN A 90 -3.07 -1.33 -18.28
C ASN A 90 -1.69 -1.77 -17.76
N PRO A 91 -0.71 -2.06 -18.64
CA PRO A 91 0.64 -2.44 -18.22
C PRO A 91 1.46 -1.25 -17.69
N ASN A 92 1.00 -0.01 -17.87
CA ASN A 92 1.72 1.19 -17.43
C ASN A 92 1.42 1.53 -15.97
N LEU A 93 1.81 0.63 -15.05
CA LEU A 93 1.52 0.74 -13.62
C LEU A 93 2.39 1.80 -12.94
N HIS A 94 1.77 2.62 -12.10
CA HIS A 94 2.41 3.74 -11.42
C HIS A 94 2.07 3.78 -9.94
N TRP A 95 3.06 4.13 -9.12
CA TRP A 95 2.82 4.66 -7.78
C TRP A 95 2.75 6.18 -7.82
N ARG A 96 1.99 6.75 -6.89
CA ARG A 96 1.74 8.19 -6.79
C ARG A 96 1.91 8.66 -5.35
N ASP A 97 2.20 9.94 -5.19
CA ASP A 97 2.34 10.61 -3.87
C ASP A 97 0.99 11.06 -3.27
N GLY A 98 -0.09 10.37 -3.63
CA GLY A 98 -1.42 10.57 -3.03
C GLY A 98 -1.56 9.77 -1.75
N PHE A 99 -0.88 10.21 -0.68
CA PHE A 99 -0.81 9.45 0.56
C PHE A 99 -2.11 9.41 1.35
N ILE A 100 -2.33 8.28 2.03
CA ILE A 100 -3.24 8.17 3.17
C ILE A 100 -2.36 8.17 4.42
N ILE A 101 -2.27 9.33 5.08
CA ILE A 101 -1.39 9.53 6.22
C ILE A 101 -2.18 9.36 7.50
N ASN A 102 -1.66 8.54 8.41
CA ASN A 102 -2.11 8.47 9.79
C ASN A 102 -1.08 9.19 10.67
N PHE A 103 -1.44 10.34 11.22
CA PHE A 103 -0.61 11.09 12.17
C PHE A 103 -0.86 10.65 13.61
N SER A 104 -2.13 10.42 13.98
CA SER A 104 -2.48 10.14 15.38
C SER A 104 -3.85 9.48 15.58
N VAL A 105 -4.42 8.83 14.56
CA VAL A 105 -5.76 8.21 14.67
C VAL A 105 -5.79 7.21 15.81
N GLY A 106 -6.59 7.51 16.83
CA GLY A 106 -6.74 6.67 18.01
C GLY A 106 -5.52 6.65 18.92
N ALA A 107 -4.68 7.69 18.92
CA ALA A 107 -3.58 7.84 19.87
C ALA A 107 -4.07 8.15 21.30
N ASP A 108 -5.32 8.57 21.45
CA ASP A 108 -6.00 8.90 22.71
C ASP A 108 -6.68 7.68 23.38
N ARG A 109 -6.67 6.52 22.73
CA ARG A 109 -7.27 5.26 23.21
C ARG A 109 -6.23 4.18 23.44
N GLU A 110 -6.58 3.20 24.28
CA GLU A 110 -5.75 2.00 24.43
C GLU A 110 -5.65 1.25 23.10
N TRP A 111 -4.43 0.81 22.77
CA TRP A 111 -4.17 0.05 21.56
C TRP A 111 -4.84 -1.33 21.63
N GLN A 112 -5.50 -1.73 20.55
CA GLN A 112 -6.16 -3.03 20.43
C GLN A 112 -5.45 -3.91 19.38
N PRO A 113 -5.14 -5.18 19.70
CA PRO A 113 -4.61 -6.12 18.71
C PRO A 113 -5.65 -6.48 17.64
N PRO A 114 -5.22 -6.97 16.46
CA PRO A 114 -6.14 -7.42 15.42
C PRO A 114 -7.07 -8.50 15.97
N SER A 115 -8.37 -8.26 15.88
CA SER A 115 -9.42 -9.16 16.32
C SER A 115 -10.75 -8.80 15.66
N SER A 116 -11.72 -9.71 15.73
CA SER A 116 -13.08 -9.48 15.22
C SER A 116 -13.85 -8.41 15.98
N SER A 117 -13.35 -7.94 17.14
CA SER A 117 -13.96 -6.86 17.92
C SER A 117 -13.41 -5.47 17.58
N VAL A 118 -12.35 -5.37 16.77
CA VAL A 118 -11.86 -4.09 16.25
C VAL A 118 -12.71 -3.71 15.04
N ASP A 119 -13.18 -2.47 14.97
CA ASP A 119 -13.98 -1.96 13.86
C ASP A 119 -13.13 -1.59 12.63
N GLY A 120 -13.79 -1.34 11.50
CA GLY A 120 -13.16 -0.83 10.27
C GLY A 120 -12.64 -1.90 9.32
N TRP A 121 -12.88 -3.18 9.61
CA TRP A 121 -12.68 -4.26 8.65
C TRP A 121 -13.56 -4.06 7.42
N HIS A 122 -12.95 -4.13 6.25
CA HIS A 122 -13.63 -4.06 4.96
C HIS A 122 -12.82 -4.83 3.93
N LYS A 123 -13.42 -5.07 2.77
CA LYS A 123 -12.73 -5.50 1.57
C LYS A 123 -12.72 -4.31 0.62
N ASP A 124 -11.58 -4.03 -0.01
CA ASP A 124 -11.56 -2.99 -1.02
C ASP A 124 -12.42 -3.39 -2.22
N GLY A 125 -13.22 -2.45 -2.70
CA GLY A 125 -14.22 -2.69 -3.75
C GLY A 125 -15.59 -3.16 -3.22
N ASP A 126 -15.85 -3.07 -1.92
CA ASP A 126 -17.16 -3.35 -1.32
C ASP A 126 -18.32 -2.46 -1.82
N PHE A 127 -17.99 -1.37 -2.53
CA PHE A 127 -18.94 -0.48 -3.19
C PHE A 127 -19.38 -0.93 -4.59
N PHE A 128 -18.91 -2.07 -5.10
CA PHE A 128 -19.42 -2.69 -6.33
C PHE A 128 -19.58 -4.21 -6.20
N ARG A 129 -20.29 -4.81 -7.17
CA ARG A 129 -20.53 -6.26 -7.19
C ARG A 129 -19.41 -6.97 -7.94
N HIS A 130 -18.79 -7.95 -7.29
CA HIS A 130 -17.74 -8.76 -7.91
C HIS A 130 -18.32 -9.92 -8.71
N PHE A 131 -17.79 -10.12 -9.91
CA PHE A 131 -17.93 -11.31 -10.74
C PHE A 131 -16.53 -11.92 -10.98
N LEU A 132 -16.47 -13.17 -11.44
CA LEU A 132 -15.17 -13.83 -11.72
C LEU A 132 -14.35 -13.12 -12.82
N ASP A 133 -15.04 -12.35 -13.66
CA ASP A 133 -14.51 -11.58 -14.78
C ASP A 133 -14.60 -10.06 -14.57
N SER A 134 -14.90 -9.61 -13.34
CA SER A 134 -14.97 -8.18 -12.98
C SER A 134 -13.63 -7.47 -13.25
N PRO A 135 -13.58 -6.48 -14.16
CA PRO A 135 -12.36 -5.72 -14.43
C PRO A 135 -12.11 -4.61 -13.40
N GLU A 136 -13.06 -4.34 -12.50
CA GLU A 136 -13.05 -3.17 -11.61
C GLU A 136 -11.89 -3.18 -10.62
N GLN A 137 -11.52 -4.36 -10.10
CA GLN A 137 -10.37 -4.51 -9.21
C GLN A 137 -9.81 -5.93 -9.24
N GLY A 138 -8.54 -6.05 -9.64
CA GLY A 138 -7.81 -7.32 -9.63
C GLY A 138 -6.89 -7.47 -8.42
N LEU A 139 -5.84 -6.64 -8.35
CA LEU A 139 -4.86 -6.64 -7.27
C LEU A 139 -4.69 -5.23 -6.71
N LEU A 140 -4.78 -5.09 -5.40
CA LEU A 140 -4.44 -3.86 -4.70
C LEU A 140 -2.97 -3.90 -4.25
N THR A 141 -2.27 -2.78 -4.40
CA THR A 141 -0.92 -2.61 -3.83
C THR A 141 -0.96 -1.54 -2.73
N ILE A 142 -0.53 -1.91 -1.53
CA ILE A 142 -0.33 -0.99 -0.41
C ILE A 142 1.16 -0.73 -0.29
N VAL A 143 1.56 0.52 -0.54
CA VAL A 143 2.98 0.92 -0.49
C VAL A 143 3.28 1.56 0.86
N ILE A 144 4.27 1.03 1.55
CA ILE A 144 4.70 1.52 2.86
C ILE A 144 5.83 2.53 2.67
N TRP A 145 5.51 3.81 2.88
CA TRP A 145 6.44 4.94 2.70
C TRP A 145 7.21 5.32 3.96
N SER A 146 6.78 4.83 5.12
CA SER A 146 7.43 5.05 6.42
C SER A 146 7.48 3.74 7.19
N ASP A 147 8.53 3.53 7.98
CA ASP A 147 8.61 2.37 8.86
C ASP A 147 7.38 2.35 9.80
N ILE A 148 6.77 1.17 9.95
CA ILE A 148 5.62 0.95 10.84
C ILE A 148 6.14 0.38 12.14
N HIS A 149 6.01 1.13 13.23
CA HIS A 149 6.42 0.70 14.56
C HIS A 149 5.32 -0.13 15.25
N PRO A 150 5.67 -0.91 16.28
CA PRO A 150 4.67 -1.59 17.10
C PRO A 150 3.62 -0.59 17.60
N ARG A 151 2.34 -0.93 17.40
CA ARG A 151 1.19 -0.13 17.86
C ARG A 151 1.07 1.26 17.20
N SER A 152 1.76 1.51 16.08
CA SER A 152 1.70 2.81 15.37
C SER A 152 0.69 2.86 14.21
N GLY A 153 -0.38 2.04 14.27
CA GLY A 153 -1.46 2.08 13.29
C GLY A 153 -1.19 1.40 11.93
N GLY A 154 -0.37 0.34 11.91
CA GLY A 154 -0.18 -0.49 10.72
C GLY A 154 -1.45 -1.23 10.27
N THR A 155 -1.56 -1.51 8.98
CA THR A 155 -2.68 -2.24 8.39
C THR A 155 -2.77 -3.66 8.92
N PHE A 156 -3.94 -4.04 9.42
CA PHE A 156 -4.27 -5.44 9.70
C PHE A 156 -4.81 -6.12 8.44
N VAL A 157 -4.43 -7.38 8.24
CA VAL A 157 -4.88 -8.22 7.12
C VAL A 157 -5.34 -9.55 7.71
N ALA A 158 -6.43 -10.11 7.19
CA ALA A 158 -7.06 -11.34 7.65
C ALA A 158 -7.44 -12.25 6.48
#